data_AF-A0A163K0P8-F1
#
_entry.id   AF-A0A163K0P8-F1
#
_cell.length_a   1.000
_cell.length_b   1.000
_cell.length_c   1.000
_cell.angle_alpha   90.00
_cell.angle_beta   90.00
_cell.angle_gamma   90.00
#
_symmetry.space_group_name_H-M   'P 1'
#
loop_
_entity.id
_entity.type
_entity.pdbx_description
1 polymer ?
#
loop_
_entity_poly.entity_id
_entity_poly.type
_entity_poly.pdbx_seq_one_letter_code
_entity_poly.pdbx_strand_id
1 'polypeptide(L)'
;MKLFTYEAWGVPSADFFDISTTFVTSHFVSPLVLALIRAVLCVYTFTTIIVSYSWLASNTATIGLKDVNIGSYEIQQSEHAIGQSFSFFTFLTFWSLGFYFLVSSLHTFMFAFRNRTWLHDWPKILRLMHSVYYSCVTSMPFLVTIVFWGTMNSGWPAGRFEQWMNLSVHGLNSVFAIVEIVLSATKAPPFSYLSIVLLLLSAYLGLAYLTRYTQGFYVYEWMNPAHGNVSIILHVLGYAAGMITIFFLVSSTIRLRNMLARQLSQRRDTDIQEKGVKLDDASDTWSSDVSMCRPQTSRRNDGSIV
;
A
#
# COMPACT_ATOMS: atom_id res chain seq x y z
N MET A 1 15.48 -14.47 25.39
CA MET A 1 15.59 -14.29 23.93
C MET A 1 14.22 -13.88 23.35
N LYS A 2 13.89 -12.58 23.32
CA LYS A 2 12.59 -12.12 22.76
C LYS A 2 12.59 -11.94 21.22
N LEU A 3 13.78 -11.86 20.60
CA LEU A 3 13.96 -11.59 19.16
C LEU A 3 13.38 -12.67 18.22
N PHE A 4 13.25 -13.91 18.68
CA PHE A 4 12.73 -15.03 17.87
C PHE A 4 11.23 -15.30 18.09
N THR A 5 10.51 -14.33 18.64
CA THR A 5 9.06 -14.44 18.88
C THR A 5 8.29 -13.60 17.86
N TYR A 6 7.12 -14.08 17.43
CA TYR A 6 6.22 -13.33 16.54
C TYR A 6 5.87 -11.92 17.06
N GLU A 7 5.82 -11.76 18.39
CA GLU A 7 5.54 -10.48 19.05
C GLU A 7 6.62 -9.44 18.78
N ALA A 8 7.90 -9.83 18.79
CA ALA A 8 9.01 -8.94 18.44
C ALA A 8 8.96 -8.47 16.97
N TRP A 9 8.20 -9.19 16.14
CA TRP A 9 7.94 -8.88 14.75
C TRP A 9 6.51 -8.37 14.53
N GLY A 10 5.87 -7.82 15.57
CA GLY A 10 4.59 -7.12 15.45
C GLY A 10 3.36 -8.00 15.24
N VAL A 11 3.49 -9.32 15.34
CA VAL A 11 2.37 -10.26 15.32
C VAL A 11 1.98 -10.61 16.77
N PRO A 12 0.79 -10.21 17.24
CA PRO A 12 0.35 -10.49 18.62
C PRO A 12 0.34 -12.00 18.94
N SER A 13 0.56 -12.34 20.21
CA SER A 13 0.41 -13.73 20.70
C SER A 13 -1.04 -14.21 20.65
N ALA A 14 -1.99 -13.29 20.83
CA ALA A 14 -3.42 -13.54 20.76
C ALA A 14 -3.84 -14.20 19.44
N ASP A 15 -4.87 -15.02 19.48
CA ASP A 15 -5.31 -15.81 18.33
C ASP A 15 -5.82 -14.95 17.16
N PHE A 16 -6.28 -13.73 17.44
CA PHE A 16 -6.86 -12.81 16.45
C PHE A 16 -5.86 -11.73 16.01
N PHE A 17 -5.50 -11.76 14.72
CA PHE A 17 -4.64 -10.76 14.07
C PHE A 17 -5.47 -9.64 13.44
N ASP A 18 -5.03 -8.38 13.56
CA ASP A 18 -5.75 -7.21 13.01
C ASP A 18 -7.25 -7.17 13.39
N ILE A 19 -7.53 -7.18 14.70
CA ILE A 19 -8.90 -7.11 15.25
C ILE A 19 -9.65 -5.87 14.74
N SER A 20 -8.94 -4.77 14.56
CA SER A 20 -9.46 -3.50 14.02
C SER A 20 -9.68 -3.52 12.50
N THR A 21 -9.41 -4.64 11.81
CA THR A 21 -9.60 -4.81 10.35
C THR A 21 -8.92 -3.72 9.51
N THR A 22 -7.77 -3.23 9.97
CA THR A 22 -7.08 -2.07 9.41
C THR A 22 -6.51 -2.31 8.00
N PHE A 23 -6.24 -3.56 7.61
CA PHE A 23 -5.79 -3.88 6.25
C PHE A 23 -6.90 -3.75 5.20
N VAL A 24 -8.17 -3.89 5.60
CA VAL A 24 -9.34 -3.91 4.72
C VAL A 24 -10.26 -2.70 4.92
N THR A 25 -9.83 -1.72 5.71
CA THR A 25 -10.60 -0.50 6.00
C THR A 25 -9.78 0.75 5.71
N SER A 26 -10.47 1.88 5.63
CA SER A 26 -9.90 3.21 5.43
C SER A 26 -10.48 4.18 6.46
N HIS A 27 -9.71 5.21 6.80
CA HIS A 27 -10.20 6.34 7.60
C HIS A 27 -11.04 7.33 6.77
N PHE A 28 -10.91 7.31 5.44
CA PHE A 28 -11.41 8.37 4.56
C PHE A 28 -12.50 7.89 3.59
N VAL A 29 -12.50 6.61 3.22
CA VAL A 29 -13.45 6.04 2.26
C VAL A 29 -14.08 4.76 2.81
N SER A 30 -15.23 4.37 2.26
CA SER A 30 -15.86 3.09 2.64
C SER A 30 -15.01 1.91 2.16
N PRO A 31 -15.14 0.72 2.79
CA PRO A 31 -14.43 -0.48 2.34
C PRO A 31 -14.69 -0.82 0.85
N LEU A 32 -15.92 -0.62 0.37
CA LEU A 32 -16.23 -0.87 -1.05
C LEU A 32 -15.44 0.06 -1.99
N VAL A 33 -15.34 1.35 -1.65
CA VAL A 33 -14.56 2.32 -2.45
C VAL A 33 -13.08 1.97 -2.40
N LEU A 34 -12.54 1.59 -1.23
CA LEU A 34 -11.16 1.13 -1.11
C LEU A 34 -10.90 -0.12 -1.96
N ALA A 35 -11.82 -1.10 -1.97
CA ALA A 35 -11.72 -2.30 -2.79
C ALA A 35 -11.67 -1.96 -4.28
N LEU A 36 -12.54 -1.05 -4.75
CA LEU A 36 -12.59 -0.62 -6.15
C LEU A 36 -11.30 0.11 -6.55
N ILE A 37 -10.78 1.01 -5.72
CA ILE A 37 -9.50 1.69 -5.98
C ILE A 37 -8.38 0.67 -6.13
N ARG A 38 -8.25 -0.27 -5.20
CA ARG A 38 -7.25 -1.34 -5.27
C ARG A 38 -7.43 -2.21 -6.52
N ALA A 39 -8.67 -2.55 -6.88
CA ALA A 39 -8.96 -3.33 -8.09
C ALA A 39 -8.55 -2.57 -9.37
N VAL A 40 -8.80 -1.26 -9.45
CA VAL A 40 -8.36 -0.43 -10.59
C VAL A 40 -6.84 -0.40 -10.69
N LEU A 41 -6.12 -0.22 -9.58
CA LEU A 41 -4.66 -0.25 -9.58
C LEU A 41 -4.10 -1.62 -9.97
N CYS A 42 -4.72 -2.70 -9.48
CA CYS A 42 -4.41 -4.07 -9.89
C CYS A 42 -4.56 -4.25 -11.41
N VAL A 43 -5.73 -3.92 -11.95
CA VAL A 43 -6.02 -4.03 -13.39
C VAL A 43 -5.03 -3.20 -14.20
N TYR A 44 -4.80 -1.95 -13.82
CA TYR A 44 -3.81 -1.10 -14.50
C TYR A 44 -2.42 -1.71 -14.52
N THR A 45 -1.98 -2.29 -13.40
CA THR A 45 -0.64 -2.90 -13.28
C THR A 45 -0.50 -4.08 -14.24
N PHE A 46 -1.45 -5.02 -14.21
CA PHE A 46 -1.41 -6.17 -15.11
C PHE A 46 -1.61 -5.78 -16.57
N THR A 47 -2.50 -4.83 -16.88
CA THR A 47 -2.64 -4.28 -18.23
C THR A 47 -1.34 -3.67 -18.71
N THR A 48 -0.65 -2.88 -17.89
CA THR A 48 0.64 -2.28 -18.24
C THR A 48 1.65 -3.36 -18.58
N ILE A 49 1.78 -4.39 -17.75
CA ILE A 49 2.71 -5.50 -17.97
C ILE A 49 2.38 -6.23 -19.29
N ILE A 50 1.12 -6.63 -19.47
CA ILE A 50 0.67 -7.40 -20.64
C ILE A 50 0.89 -6.57 -21.91
N VAL A 51 0.42 -5.32 -21.94
CA VAL A 51 0.58 -4.43 -23.09
C VAL A 51 2.05 -4.19 -23.39
N SER A 52 2.88 -3.99 -22.36
CA SER A 52 4.31 -3.75 -22.58
C SER A 52 5.02 -4.97 -23.16
N TYR A 53 4.73 -6.17 -22.65
CA TYR A 53 5.33 -7.39 -23.17
C TYR A 53 4.82 -7.73 -24.56
N SER A 54 3.51 -7.57 -24.81
CA SER A 54 2.94 -7.77 -26.14
C SER A 54 3.51 -6.81 -27.17
N TRP A 55 3.76 -5.55 -26.78
CA TRP A 55 4.39 -4.59 -27.68
C TRP A 55 5.86 -4.93 -27.95
N LEU A 56 6.64 -5.26 -26.91
CA LEU A 56 8.06 -5.64 -27.04
C LEU A 56 8.28 -6.94 -27.82
N ALA A 57 7.27 -7.82 -27.89
CA ALA A 57 7.34 -9.06 -28.68
C ALA A 57 7.46 -8.80 -30.19
N SER A 58 7.16 -7.59 -30.66
CA SER A 58 7.23 -7.25 -32.10
C SER A 58 7.87 -5.89 -32.37
N ASN A 59 8.32 -5.19 -31.34
CA ASN A 59 8.91 -3.86 -31.44
C ASN A 59 10.15 -3.78 -30.55
N THR A 60 11.00 -2.78 -30.81
CA THR A 60 12.16 -2.48 -29.99
C THR A 60 12.03 -1.08 -29.42
N ALA A 61 12.10 -0.95 -28.10
CA ALA A 61 12.16 0.31 -27.39
C ALA A 61 13.62 0.73 -27.19
N THR A 62 13.93 1.98 -27.51
CA THR A 62 15.21 2.60 -27.15
C THR A 62 15.06 3.37 -25.84
N ILE A 63 15.86 3.02 -24.84
CA ILE A 63 15.87 3.69 -23.54
C ILE A 63 17.23 4.32 -23.32
N GLY A 64 17.24 5.64 -23.18
CA GLY A 64 18.42 6.38 -22.77
C GLY A 64 18.62 6.30 -21.25
N LEU A 65 19.73 5.74 -20.82
CA LEU A 65 20.15 5.66 -19.42
C LEU A 65 21.42 6.47 -19.19
N LYS A 66 21.72 6.74 -17.92
CA LYS A 66 22.98 7.29 -17.45
C LYS A 66 23.25 6.76 -16.04
N ASP A 67 24.41 7.08 -15.50
CA ASP A 67 24.71 6.83 -14.09
C ASP A 67 25.52 7.99 -13.49
N VAL A 68 25.68 8.02 -12.16
CA VAL A 68 26.39 9.10 -11.44
C VAL A 68 27.81 9.29 -11.97
N ASN A 69 28.48 8.19 -12.35
CA ASN A 69 29.84 8.19 -12.87
C ASN A 69 29.94 7.69 -14.33
N ILE A 70 28.82 7.58 -15.04
CA ILE A 70 28.74 7.00 -16.39
C ILE A 70 27.92 7.94 -17.27
N GLY A 71 28.52 8.37 -18.39
CA GLY A 71 27.84 9.22 -19.37
C GLY A 71 26.58 8.56 -19.93
N SER A 72 25.73 9.34 -20.59
CA SER A 72 24.50 8.80 -21.17
C SER A 72 24.79 7.74 -22.24
N TYR A 73 24.05 6.65 -22.18
CA TYR A 73 24.11 5.53 -23.11
C TYR A 73 22.70 5.04 -23.42
N GLU A 74 22.52 4.37 -24.54
CA GLU A 74 21.24 3.83 -24.94
C GLU A 74 21.25 2.31 -24.84
N ILE A 75 20.13 1.75 -24.37
CA ILE A 75 19.87 0.32 -24.44
C ILE A 75 18.66 0.07 -25.33
N GLN A 76 18.70 -1.03 -26.06
CA GLN A 76 17.58 -1.50 -26.86
C GLN A 76 16.89 -2.63 -26.09
N GLN A 77 15.59 -2.48 -25.88
CA GLN A 77 14.73 -3.50 -25.29
C GLN A 77 13.80 -4.05 -26.35
N SER A 78 13.87 -5.35 -26.59
CA SER A 78 13.01 -6.08 -27.53
C SER A 78 12.41 -7.32 -26.83
N GLU A 79 12.03 -8.35 -27.58
CA GLU A 79 11.49 -9.60 -27.05
C GLU A 79 12.37 -10.25 -25.95
N HIS A 80 13.70 -10.12 -26.04
CA HIS A 80 14.62 -10.65 -25.04
C HIS A 80 14.40 -10.01 -23.66
N ALA A 81 14.03 -8.72 -23.62
CA ALA A 81 13.78 -8.01 -22.37
C ALA A 81 12.60 -8.60 -21.58
N ILE A 82 11.67 -9.28 -22.26
CA ILE A 82 10.55 -9.98 -21.61
C ILE A 82 11.07 -11.10 -20.70
N GLY A 83 11.98 -11.94 -21.21
CA GLY A 83 12.59 -13.02 -20.43
C GLY A 83 13.54 -12.52 -19.34
N GLN A 84 14.09 -11.31 -19.51
CA GLN A 84 15.01 -10.68 -18.57
C GLN A 84 14.31 -9.78 -17.54
N SER A 85 12.99 -9.59 -17.65
CA SER A 85 12.28 -8.58 -16.85
C SER A 85 12.46 -8.79 -15.34
N PHE A 86 12.45 -10.05 -14.90
CA PHE A 86 12.61 -10.39 -13.48
C PHE A 86 14.02 -10.17 -12.92
N SER A 87 15.00 -9.86 -13.77
CA SER A 87 16.32 -9.41 -13.34
C SER A 87 16.33 -7.97 -12.85
N PHE A 88 15.35 -7.15 -13.26
CA PHE A 88 15.27 -5.74 -12.91
C PHE A 88 14.36 -5.50 -11.71
N PHE A 89 14.86 -4.76 -10.71
CA PHE A 89 14.11 -4.42 -9.49
C PHE A 89 12.80 -3.70 -9.78
N THR A 90 12.77 -2.85 -10.81
CA THR A 90 11.58 -2.11 -11.24
C THR A 90 10.43 -3.06 -11.57
N PHE A 91 10.67 -4.07 -12.41
CA PHE A 91 9.64 -5.02 -12.81
C PHE A 91 9.26 -5.96 -11.65
N LEU A 92 10.22 -6.40 -10.84
CA LEU A 92 9.92 -7.15 -9.60
C LEU A 92 8.98 -6.37 -8.67
N THR A 93 9.26 -5.08 -8.48
CA THR A 93 8.44 -4.19 -7.64
C THR A 93 7.07 -3.96 -8.27
N PHE A 94 6.99 -3.79 -9.58
CA PHE A 94 5.72 -3.55 -10.28
C PHE A 94 4.82 -4.80 -10.32
N TRP A 95 5.38 -5.98 -10.59
CA TRP A 95 4.66 -7.26 -10.43
C TRP A 95 4.17 -7.45 -8.99
N SER A 96 5.04 -7.15 -8.02
CA SER A 96 4.71 -7.17 -6.59
C SER A 96 3.53 -6.23 -6.28
N LEU A 97 3.48 -5.01 -6.83
CA LEU A 97 2.31 -4.13 -6.67
C LEU A 97 1.03 -4.75 -7.25
N GLY A 98 1.11 -5.35 -8.44
CA GLY A 98 -0.04 -6.00 -9.08
C GLY A 98 -0.66 -7.10 -8.21
N PHE A 99 0.18 -8.02 -7.71
CA PHE A 99 -0.28 -9.08 -6.81
C PHE A 99 -0.76 -8.55 -5.46
N TYR A 100 -0.09 -7.54 -4.91
CA TYR A 100 -0.53 -6.90 -3.67
C TYR A 100 -1.93 -6.32 -3.80
N PHE A 101 -2.19 -5.55 -4.86
CA PHE A 101 -3.50 -4.94 -5.09
C PHE A 101 -4.57 -5.96 -5.43
N LEU A 102 -4.22 -7.04 -6.15
CA LEU A 102 -5.13 -8.16 -6.37
C LEU A 102 -5.61 -8.75 -5.04
N VAL A 103 -4.68 -9.23 -4.21
CA VAL A 103 -5.02 -9.85 -2.92
C VAL A 103 -5.73 -8.84 -2.01
N SER A 104 -5.23 -7.61 -1.92
CA SER A 104 -5.83 -6.59 -1.05
C SER A 104 -7.25 -6.21 -1.50
N SER A 105 -7.51 -6.11 -2.81
CA SER A 105 -8.86 -5.84 -3.33
C SER A 105 -9.82 -6.97 -3.00
N LEU A 106 -9.42 -8.24 -3.19
CA LEU A 106 -10.25 -9.41 -2.87
C LEU A 106 -10.60 -9.47 -1.38
N HIS A 107 -9.62 -9.29 -0.50
CA HIS A 107 -9.85 -9.25 0.95
C HIS A 107 -10.78 -8.08 1.34
N THR A 108 -10.65 -6.94 0.67
CA THR A 108 -11.46 -5.76 0.95
C THR A 108 -12.90 -5.91 0.44
N PHE A 109 -13.11 -6.53 -0.73
CA PHE A 109 -14.45 -6.89 -1.22
C PHE A 109 -15.13 -7.91 -0.30
N MET A 110 -14.40 -8.95 0.11
CA MET A 110 -14.92 -9.94 1.07
C MET A 110 -15.37 -9.26 2.36
N PHE A 111 -14.56 -8.34 2.89
CA PHE A 111 -14.96 -7.56 4.05
C PHE A 111 -16.18 -6.68 3.77
N ALA A 112 -16.21 -5.95 2.65
CA ALA A 112 -17.33 -5.07 2.30
C ALA A 112 -18.67 -5.79 2.16
N PHE A 113 -18.69 -7.04 1.69
CA PHE A 113 -19.93 -7.81 1.48
C PHE A 113 -20.27 -8.78 2.60
N ARG A 114 -19.28 -9.28 3.35
CA ARG A 114 -19.47 -10.34 4.34
C ARG A 114 -19.08 -9.92 5.76
N ASN A 115 -18.53 -8.72 5.95
CA ASN A 115 -17.95 -8.26 7.22
C ASN A 115 -16.96 -9.25 7.85
N ARG A 116 -16.23 -10.00 6.99
CA ARG A 116 -15.25 -11.01 7.40
C ARG A 116 -13.95 -10.79 6.65
N THR A 117 -12.83 -10.95 7.34
CA THR A 117 -11.49 -10.99 6.75
C THR A 117 -10.86 -12.35 6.94
N TRP A 118 -10.22 -12.89 5.91
CA TRP A 118 -9.49 -14.17 6.00
C TRP A 118 -8.18 -14.06 6.78
N LEU A 119 -7.65 -12.85 6.95
CA LEU A 119 -6.41 -12.59 7.70
C LEU A 119 -6.50 -13.11 9.15
N HIS A 120 -7.70 -13.14 9.73
CA HIS A 120 -7.96 -13.63 11.09
C HIS A 120 -7.69 -15.13 11.20
N ASP A 121 -7.91 -15.89 10.13
CA ASP A 121 -7.79 -17.35 10.12
C ASP A 121 -6.40 -17.83 9.68
N TRP A 122 -5.53 -16.92 9.22
CA TRP A 122 -4.22 -17.29 8.69
C TRP A 122 -3.24 -17.77 9.77
N PRO A 123 -2.34 -18.71 9.46
CA PRO A 123 -1.20 -19.03 10.32
C PRO A 123 -0.33 -17.79 10.64
N LYS A 124 0.32 -17.78 11.82
CA LYS A 124 1.16 -16.67 12.30
C LYS A 124 2.23 -16.23 11.30
N ILE A 125 2.84 -17.17 10.59
CA ILE A 125 3.85 -16.87 9.56
C ILE A 125 3.25 -16.07 8.39
N LEU A 126 2.07 -16.43 7.90
CA LEU A 126 1.42 -15.72 6.79
C LEU A 126 0.96 -14.33 7.21
N ARG A 127 0.53 -14.15 8.47
CA ARG A 127 0.20 -12.83 9.05
C ARG A 127 1.44 -11.92 9.11
N LEU A 128 2.58 -12.48 9.53
CA LEU A 128 3.85 -11.76 9.53
C LEU A 128 4.25 -11.38 8.10
N MET A 129 4.25 -12.35 7.18
CA MET A 129 4.61 -12.12 5.77
C MET A 129 3.71 -11.07 5.13
N HIS A 130 2.41 -11.07 5.41
CA HIS A 130 1.49 -10.05 4.91
C HIS A 130 1.85 -8.65 5.42
N SER A 131 2.21 -8.52 6.70
CA SER A 131 2.60 -7.24 7.31
C SER A 131 3.94 -6.72 6.77
N VAL A 132 4.90 -7.62 6.54
CA VAL A 132 6.18 -7.31 5.90
C VAL A 132 5.95 -6.92 4.45
N TYR A 133 5.07 -7.62 3.74
CA TYR A 133 4.76 -7.36 2.34
C TYR A 133 4.14 -5.97 2.15
N TYR A 134 3.21 -5.58 3.03
CA TYR A 134 2.70 -4.22 3.10
C TYR A 134 3.83 -3.19 3.24
N SER A 135 4.82 -3.46 4.10
CA SER A 135 5.96 -2.57 4.30
C SER A 135 6.85 -2.44 3.07
N CYS A 136 7.03 -3.52 2.32
CA CYS A 136 7.75 -3.51 1.05
C CYS A 136 7.00 -2.65 0.03
N VAL A 137 5.69 -2.87 -0.13
CA VAL A 137 4.82 -2.15 -1.06
C VAL A 137 4.72 -0.66 -0.75
N THR A 138 4.72 -0.26 0.52
CA THR A 138 4.69 1.16 0.87
C THR A 138 6.07 1.83 0.82
N SER A 139 7.17 1.10 0.64
CA SER A 139 8.52 1.68 0.76
C SER A 139 9.37 1.51 -0.50
N MET A 140 9.52 0.29 -1.01
CA MET A 140 10.41 -0.01 -2.15
C MET A 140 10.04 0.73 -3.47
N PRO A 141 8.75 0.99 -3.80
CA PRO A 141 8.40 1.72 -5.02
C PRO A 141 8.95 3.15 -5.08
N PHE A 142 9.16 3.80 -3.94
CA PHE A 142 9.81 5.11 -3.91
C PHE A 142 11.28 5.01 -4.31
N LEU A 143 11.98 3.95 -3.90
CA LEU A 143 13.37 3.73 -4.30
C LEU A 143 13.46 3.58 -5.82
N VAL A 144 12.57 2.79 -6.43
CA VAL A 144 12.47 2.66 -7.90
C VAL A 144 12.29 4.01 -8.57
N THR A 145 11.33 4.80 -8.08
CA THR A 145 10.99 6.10 -8.67
C THR A 145 12.16 7.08 -8.55
N ILE A 146 12.74 7.21 -7.36
CA ILE A 146 13.82 8.15 -7.07
C ILE A 146 15.09 7.78 -7.83
N VAL A 147 15.47 6.50 -7.85
CA VAL A 147 16.67 6.05 -8.56
C VAL A 147 16.49 6.22 -10.07
N PHE A 148 15.36 5.81 -10.62
CA PHE A 148 15.13 5.98 -12.05
C PHE A 148 15.18 7.46 -12.48
N TRP A 149 14.36 8.31 -11.86
CA TRP A 149 14.26 9.72 -12.29
C TRP A 149 15.42 10.59 -11.82
N GLY A 150 16.01 10.28 -10.66
CA GLY A 150 17.07 11.06 -10.05
C GLY A 150 18.47 10.72 -10.57
N THR A 151 18.75 9.44 -10.86
CA THR A 151 20.11 9.01 -11.23
C THR A 151 20.18 8.35 -12.61
N MET A 152 19.20 7.53 -13.00
CA MET A 152 19.32 6.69 -14.21
C MET A 152 18.76 7.32 -15.50
N ASN A 153 17.75 8.17 -15.42
CA ASN A 153 17.08 8.70 -16.61
C ASN A 153 17.95 9.73 -17.32
N SER A 154 18.27 9.49 -18.61
CA SER A 154 19.11 10.40 -19.40
C SER A 154 18.35 11.45 -20.20
N GLY A 155 17.02 11.33 -20.30
CA GLY A 155 16.20 12.24 -21.10
C GLY A 155 14.78 11.73 -21.25
N TRP A 156 13.97 12.45 -22.01
CA TRP A 156 12.61 12.03 -22.34
C TRP A 156 12.63 11.26 -23.67
N PRO A 157 12.13 10.02 -23.75
CA PRO A 157 12.11 9.26 -25.00
C PRO A 157 11.29 9.96 -26.09
N ALA A 158 11.63 9.76 -27.36
CA ALA A 158 10.86 10.31 -28.48
C ALA A 158 9.53 9.56 -28.70
N GLY A 159 9.54 8.23 -28.51
CA GLY A 159 8.39 7.37 -28.74
C GLY A 159 7.35 7.45 -27.62
N ARG A 160 6.07 7.55 -28.00
CA ARG A 160 4.96 7.70 -27.04
C ARG A 160 4.77 6.46 -26.16
N PHE A 161 5.06 5.28 -26.71
CA PHE A 161 4.92 4.03 -25.97
C PHE A 161 5.98 3.96 -24.85
N GLU A 162 7.22 4.31 -25.15
CA GLU A 162 8.34 4.33 -24.21
C GLU A 162 8.12 5.38 -23.12
N GLN A 163 7.57 6.55 -23.48
CA GLN A 163 7.14 7.56 -22.51
C GLN A 163 6.09 7.01 -21.54
N TRP A 164 5.04 6.38 -22.07
CA TRP A 164 3.98 5.77 -21.26
C TRP A 164 4.52 4.62 -20.39
N MET A 165 5.39 3.78 -20.94
CA MET A 165 6.02 2.68 -20.21
C MET A 165 6.87 3.23 -19.07
N ASN A 166 7.72 4.23 -19.32
CA ASN A 166 8.54 4.85 -18.28
C ASN A 166 7.69 5.48 -17.17
N LEU A 167 6.64 6.23 -17.54
CA LEU A 167 5.73 6.79 -16.55
C LEU A 167 5.05 5.70 -15.73
N SER A 168 4.63 4.61 -16.36
CA SER A 168 3.91 3.53 -15.70
C SER A 168 4.80 2.72 -14.75
N VAL A 169 5.91 2.18 -15.24
CA VAL A 169 6.75 1.28 -14.43
C VAL A 169 7.74 2.02 -13.55
N HIS A 170 8.05 3.29 -13.78
CA HIS A 170 8.94 4.06 -12.89
C HIS A 170 8.23 5.15 -12.10
N GLY A 171 7.30 5.89 -12.70
CA GLY A 171 6.56 6.95 -12.03
C GLY A 171 5.45 6.42 -11.12
N LEU A 172 4.51 5.64 -11.68
CA LEU A 172 3.31 5.20 -10.97
C LEU A 172 3.59 4.22 -9.83
N ASN A 173 4.79 3.61 -9.78
CA ASN A 173 5.27 2.85 -8.63
C ASN A 173 5.06 3.61 -7.31
N SER A 174 5.58 4.84 -7.21
CA SER A 174 5.40 5.68 -6.01
C SER A 174 3.96 6.12 -5.80
N VAL A 175 3.22 6.45 -6.86
CA VAL A 175 1.80 6.84 -6.77
C VAL A 175 0.98 5.72 -6.13
N PHE A 176 1.23 4.47 -6.52
CA PHE A 176 0.52 3.32 -5.98
C PHE A 176 0.86 3.10 -4.49
N ALA A 177 2.13 3.26 -4.11
CA ALA A 177 2.53 3.24 -2.70
C ALA A 177 1.85 4.37 -1.90
N ILE A 178 1.75 5.59 -2.47
CA ILE A 178 1.06 6.73 -1.84
C ILE A 178 -0.41 6.39 -1.58
N VAL A 179 -1.10 5.75 -2.52
CA VAL A 179 -2.52 5.36 -2.34
C VAL A 179 -2.68 4.48 -1.09
N GLU A 180 -1.83 3.48 -0.89
CA GLU A 180 -1.87 2.64 0.32
C GLU A 180 -1.47 3.41 1.58
N ILE A 181 -0.46 4.28 1.49
CA ILE A 181 -0.04 5.13 2.62
C ILE A 181 -1.14 6.10 3.04
N VAL A 182 -1.95 6.61 2.11
CA VAL A 182 -2.97 7.62 2.41
C VAL A 182 -4.29 6.97 2.79
N LEU A 183 -4.75 5.97 2.04
CA LEU A 183 -6.12 5.47 2.21
C LEU A 183 -6.25 4.40 3.28
N SER A 184 -5.29 3.49 3.42
CA SER A 184 -5.46 2.31 4.27
C SER A 184 -5.43 2.66 5.76
N ALA A 185 -6.23 2.00 6.60
CA ALA A 185 -6.26 2.26 8.04
C ALA A 185 -5.12 1.58 8.83
N THR A 186 -4.22 0.89 8.12
CA THR A 186 -3.09 0.09 8.61
C THR A 186 -2.22 0.80 9.66
N LYS A 187 -1.61 0.05 10.56
CA LYS A 187 -0.63 0.61 11.50
C LYS A 187 0.71 0.85 10.81
N ALA A 188 1.49 1.78 11.34
CA ALA A 188 2.84 2.01 10.84
C ALA A 188 3.69 0.75 11.06
N PRO A 189 4.55 0.38 10.09
CA PRO A 189 5.34 -0.82 10.19
C PRO A 189 6.32 -0.74 11.38
N PRO A 190 6.44 -1.82 12.17
CA PRO A 190 7.48 -1.96 13.19
C PRO A 190 8.87 -1.74 12.59
N PHE A 191 9.77 -1.13 13.35
CA PHE A 191 11.14 -0.88 12.88
C PHE A 191 11.94 -2.17 12.63
N SER A 192 11.56 -3.29 13.25
CA SER A 192 12.16 -4.60 12.95
C SER A 192 11.99 -5.00 11.48
N TYR A 193 10.92 -4.56 10.80
CA TYR A 193 10.70 -4.87 9.38
C TYR A 193 11.73 -4.23 8.46
N LEU A 194 12.39 -3.15 8.88
CA LEU A 194 13.49 -2.56 8.12
C LEU A 194 14.60 -3.58 7.85
N SER A 195 14.90 -4.47 8.81
CA SER A 195 15.91 -5.52 8.62
C SER A 195 15.52 -6.48 7.50
N ILE A 196 14.24 -6.83 7.37
CA ILE A 196 13.75 -7.70 6.30
C ILE A 196 13.74 -6.96 4.96
N VAL A 197 13.34 -5.69 4.94
CA VAL A 197 13.39 -4.85 3.72
C VAL A 197 14.81 -4.76 3.18
N LEU A 198 15.81 -4.51 4.05
CA LEU A 198 17.22 -4.47 3.68
C LEU A 198 17.77 -5.84 3.27
N LEU A 199 17.33 -6.91 3.94
CA LEU A 199 17.68 -8.28 3.54
C LEU A 199 17.16 -8.59 2.13
N LEU A 200 15.91 -8.22 1.80
CA LEU A 200 15.34 -8.41 0.47
C LEU A 200 16.08 -7.60 -0.60
N LEU A 201 16.45 -6.35 -0.31
CA LEU A 201 17.27 -5.55 -1.21
C LEU A 201 18.66 -6.16 -1.44
N SER A 202 19.25 -6.75 -0.39
CA SER A 202 20.53 -7.46 -0.49
C SER A 202 20.42 -8.76 -1.29
N ALA A 203 19.33 -9.52 -1.10
CA ALA A 203 19.04 -10.70 -1.90
C ALA A 203 18.83 -10.35 -3.38
N TYR A 204 18.17 -9.21 -3.66
CA TYR A 204 18.06 -8.69 -5.02
C TYR A 204 19.42 -8.38 -5.65
N LEU A 205 20.35 -7.77 -4.90
CA LEU A 205 21.72 -7.55 -5.41
C LEU A 205 22.39 -8.88 -5.81
N GLY A 206 22.20 -9.92 -5.01
CA GLY A 206 22.64 -11.28 -5.35
C GLY A 206 22.01 -11.80 -6.64
N LEU A 207 20.69 -11.63 -6.81
CA LEU A 207 19.97 -11.99 -8.04
C LEU A 207 20.48 -11.23 -9.27
N ALA A 208 20.81 -9.95 -9.13
CA ALA A 208 21.34 -9.14 -10.21
C ALA A 208 22.75 -9.61 -10.64
N TYR A 209 23.62 -10.01 -9.70
CA TYR A 209 24.89 -10.66 -10.06
C TYR A 209 24.71 -12.08 -10.62
N LEU A 210 23.70 -12.82 -10.16
CA LEU A 210 23.36 -14.11 -10.75
C LEU A 210 22.89 -13.96 -12.21
N THR A 211 22.19 -12.87 -12.52
CA THR A 211 21.84 -12.50 -13.91
C THR A 211 23.09 -12.28 -14.73
N ARG A 212 24.10 -11.56 -14.22
CA ARG A 212 25.38 -11.42 -14.91
C ARG A 212 26.04 -12.76 -15.19
N TYR A 213 26.04 -13.66 -14.22
CA TYR A 213 26.63 -14.99 -14.36
C TYR A 213 25.90 -15.85 -15.40
N THR A 214 24.57 -15.84 -15.40
CA THR A 214 23.74 -16.74 -16.23
C THR A 214 23.37 -16.18 -17.59
N GLN A 215 23.24 -14.85 -17.72
CA GLN A 215 22.75 -14.17 -18.92
C GLN A 215 23.78 -13.21 -19.54
N GLY A 216 24.94 -13.02 -18.90
CA GLY A 216 26.07 -12.34 -19.52
C GLY A 216 25.97 -10.81 -19.57
N PHE A 217 25.09 -10.16 -18.82
CA PHE A 217 25.03 -8.69 -18.73
C PHE A 217 24.84 -8.20 -17.30
N TYR A 218 25.29 -6.97 -17.01
CA TYR A 218 24.98 -6.31 -15.74
C TYR A 218 23.61 -5.64 -15.85
N VAL A 219 22.72 -5.90 -14.87
CA VAL A 219 21.39 -5.29 -14.83
C VAL A 219 21.47 -3.75 -14.78
N TYR A 220 22.49 -3.23 -14.10
CA TYR A 220 22.81 -1.81 -14.04
C TYR A 220 24.30 -1.61 -14.24
N GLU A 221 24.68 -0.55 -14.94
CA GLU A 221 26.07 -0.36 -15.35
C GLU A 221 27.00 0.00 -14.17
N TRP A 222 26.50 0.64 -13.10
CA TRP A 222 27.25 0.83 -11.86
C TRP A 222 27.74 -0.47 -11.22
N MET A 223 27.13 -1.62 -11.53
CA MET A 223 27.53 -2.92 -10.98
C MET A 223 28.79 -3.48 -11.64
N ASN A 224 29.19 -2.93 -12.79
CA ASN A 224 30.30 -3.43 -13.59
C ASN A 224 31.64 -3.00 -12.95
N PRO A 225 32.48 -3.96 -12.48
CA PRO A 225 33.76 -3.64 -11.86
C PRO A 225 34.73 -2.90 -12.79
N ALA A 226 34.51 -2.92 -14.11
CA ALA A 226 35.28 -2.14 -15.07
C ALA A 226 35.17 -0.62 -14.80
N HIS A 227 34.10 -0.16 -14.15
CA HIS A 227 33.91 1.22 -13.73
C HIS A 227 34.47 1.53 -12.32
N GLY A 228 35.18 0.56 -11.72
CA GLY A 228 35.84 0.68 -10.43
C GLY A 228 34.97 0.27 -9.24
N ASN A 229 35.57 -0.46 -8.30
CA ASN A 229 34.89 -1.01 -7.12
C ASN A 229 34.33 0.06 -6.18
N VAL A 230 34.92 1.27 -6.18
CA VAL A 230 34.44 2.40 -5.37
C VAL A 230 33.02 2.79 -5.78
N SER A 231 32.70 2.80 -7.09
CA SER A 231 31.36 3.12 -7.55
C SER A 231 30.33 2.11 -7.03
N ILE A 232 30.64 0.82 -7.11
CA ILE A 232 29.76 -0.25 -6.59
C ILE A 232 29.48 -0.04 -5.10
N ILE A 233 30.52 0.19 -4.29
CA ILE A 233 30.38 0.38 -2.84
C ILE A 233 29.50 1.60 -2.55
N LEU A 234 29.73 2.72 -3.23
CA LEU A 234 28.95 3.95 -3.03
C LEU A 234 27.46 3.76 -3.41
N HIS A 235 27.16 3.02 -4.47
CA HIS A 235 25.79 2.70 -4.85
C HIS A 235 25.10 1.81 -3.82
N VAL A 236 25.77 0.76 -3.33
CA VAL A 236 25.20 -0.12 -2.30
C VAL A 236 24.91 0.66 -1.02
N LEU A 237 25.85 1.48 -0.55
CA LEU A 237 25.67 2.32 0.63
C LEU A 237 24.58 3.39 0.41
N GLY A 238 24.56 4.02 -0.76
CA GLY A 238 23.58 5.04 -1.14
C GLY A 238 22.16 4.49 -1.19
N TYR A 239 21.95 3.31 -1.80
CA TYR A 239 20.64 2.66 -1.86
C TYR A 239 20.20 2.14 -0.49
N ALA A 240 21.11 1.61 0.33
CA ALA A 240 20.80 1.23 1.70
C ALA A 240 20.36 2.44 2.54
N ALA A 241 21.11 3.54 2.49
CA ALA A 241 20.78 4.78 3.19
C ALA A 241 19.45 5.36 2.69
N GLY A 242 19.25 5.42 1.37
CA GLY A 242 18.00 5.86 0.75
C GLY A 242 16.80 5.02 1.21
N MET A 243 16.94 3.69 1.25
CA MET A 243 15.87 2.80 1.70
C MET A 243 15.55 2.98 3.20
N ILE A 244 16.56 3.20 4.04
CA ILE A 244 16.37 3.52 5.46
C ILE A 244 15.57 4.81 5.61
N THR A 245 15.98 5.88 4.92
CA THR A 245 15.30 7.17 4.95
C THR A 245 13.85 7.05 4.49
N ILE A 246 13.60 6.41 3.35
CA ILE A 246 12.25 6.17 2.82
C ILE A 246 11.40 5.40 3.84
N PHE A 247 11.92 4.32 4.43
CA PHE A 247 11.18 3.52 5.41
C PHE A 247 10.74 4.36 6.61
N PHE A 248 11.62 5.21 7.16
CA PHE A 248 11.27 6.10 8.26
C PHE A 248 10.27 7.18 7.85
N LEU A 249 10.39 7.76 6.65
CA LEU A 249 9.42 8.74 6.13
C LEU A 249 8.03 8.13 5.96
N VAL A 250 7.95 6.94 5.36
CA VAL A 250 6.70 6.18 5.19
C VAL A 250 6.09 5.84 6.55
N SER A 251 6.89 5.28 7.45
CA SER A 251 6.45 4.91 8.80
C SER A 251 5.95 6.13 9.58
N SER A 252 6.60 7.28 9.44
CA SER A 252 6.20 8.55 10.06
C SER A 252 4.91 9.10 9.45
N THR A 253 4.78 9.05 8.12
CA THR A 253 3.58 9.49 7.39
C THR A 253 2.36 8.67 7.78
N ILE A 254 2.50 7.34 7.91
CA ILE A 254 1.41 6.46 8.36
C ILE A 254 1.01 6.78 9.81
N ARG A 255 1.97 7.06 10.70
CA ARG A 255 1.66 7.50 12.08
C ARG A 255 0.91 8.83 12.08
N LEU A 256 1.36 9.80 11.30
CA LEU A 256 0.73 11.11 11.17
C LEU A 256 -0.71 10.98 10.65
N ARG A 257 -0.93 10.23 9.57
CA ARG A 257 -2.27 9.95 9.03
C ARG A 257 -3.18 9.35 10.10
N ASN A 258 -2.72 8.32 10.81
CA ASN A 258 -3.52 7.67 11.85
C ASN A 258 -3.82 8.60 13.03
N MET A 259 -2.88 9.47 13.40
CA MET A 259 -3.09 10.49 14.43
C MET A 259 -4.16 11.50 14.00
N LEU A 260 -4.05 12.03 12.78
CA LEU A 260 -5.02 12.99 12.23
C LEU A 260 -6.41 12.38 12.12
N ALA A 261 -6.53 11.14 11.64
CA ALA A 261 -7.80 10.43 11.55
C ALA A 261 -8.48 10.29 12.93
N ARG A 262 -7.72 9.91 13.96
CA ARG A 262 -8.25 9.80 15.33
C ARG A 262 -8.75 11.14 15.87
N GLN A 263 -8.01 12.22 15.65
CA GLN A 263 -8.40 13.56 16.07
C GLN A 263 -9.68 14.04 15.38
N LEU A 264 -9.83 13.74 14.08
CA LEU A 264 -11.04 14.08 13.32
C LEU A 264 -12.25 13.31 13.82
N SER A 265 -12.13 12.01 14.10
CA SER A 265 -13.22 11.21 14.68
C SER A 265 -13.65 11.74 16.04
N GLN A 266 -12.70 12.03 16.93
CA GLN A 266 -13.00 12.58 18.26
C GLN A 266 -13.75 13.92 18.18
N ARG A 267 -13.32 14.83 17.30
CA ARG A 267 -14.02 16.12 17.09
C ARG A 267 -15.44 15.92 16.58
N ARG A 268 -15.65 14.95 15.69
CA ARG A 268 -16.98 14.63 15.15
C ARG A 268 -17.89 14.07 16.24
N ASP A 269 -17.39 13.19 17.09
CA ASP A 269 -18.16 12.61 18.19
C ASP A 269 -18.56 13.68 19.22
N THR A 270 -17.66 14.61 19.56
CA THR A 270 -17.95 15.74 20.43
C THR A 270 -19.02 16.67 19.84
N ASP A 271 -18.94 17.02 18.56
CA ASP A 271 -19.94 17.87 17.89
C ASP A 271 -21.32 17.19 17.82
N ILE A 272 -21.37 15.86 17.60
CA ILE A 272 -22.62 15.08 17.66
C ILE A 272 -23.20 15.09 19.08
N GLN A 273 -22.35 14.89 20.09
CA GLN A 273 -22.78 14.91 21.49
C GLN A 273 -23.31 16.29 21.90
N GLU A 274 -22.62 17.37 21.55
CA GLU A 274 -23.08 18.75 21.82
C GLU A 274 -24.40 19.07 21.12
N LYS A 275 -24.59 18.61 19.87
CA LYS A 275 -25.85 18.77 19.14
C LYS A 275 -26.98 17.94 19.74
N GLY A 276 -26.70 16.73 20.22
CA GLY A 276 -27.66 15.88 20.92
C GLY A 276 -28.15 16.54 22.21
N VAL A 277 -27.24 17.00 23.06
CA VAL A 277 -27.58 17.71 24.31
C VAL A 277 -28.44 18.94 24.06
N LYS A 278 -28.11 19.75 23.02
CA LYS A 278 -28.94 20.92 22.65
C LYS A 278 -30.35 20.56 22.16
N LEU A 279 -30.52 19.41 21.51
CA LEU A 279 -31.84 18.94 21.06
C LEU A 279 -32.68 18.47 22.25
N ASP A 280 -32.07 17.79 23.22
CA ASP A 280 -32.74 17.35 24.44
C ASP A 280 -33.20 18.55 25.28
N ASP A 281 -32.32 19.54 25.49
CA ASP A 281 -32.65 20.80 26.21
C ASP A 281 -33.79 21.58 25.51
N ALA A 282 -33.87 21.53 24.18
CA ALA A 282 -34.96 22.15 23.42
C ALA A 282 -36.27 21.35 23.48
N SER A 283 -36.20 20.02 23.59
CA SER A 283 -37.38 19.16 23.67
C SER A 283 -38.15 19.30 24.99
N ASP A 284 -37.46 19.63 26.07
CA ASP A 284 -38.07 19.92 27.38
C ASP A 284 -38.90 21.22 27.40
N THR A 285 -38.73 22.10 26.40
CA THR A 285 -39.54 23.33 26.30
C THR A 285 -40.91 23.15 25.64
N TRP A 286 -41.26 21.93 25.16
CA TRP A 286 -42.54 21.64 24.48
C TRP A 286 -43.32 20.43 25.05
N SER A 287 -43.02 19.99 26.27
CA SER A 287 -43.91 19.08 27.00
C SER A 287 -45.11 19.84 27.59
N SER A 288 -46.06 20.24 26.74
CA SER A 288 -47.39 20.63 27.22
C SER A 288 -48.14 19.38 27.66
N ASP A 289 -48.36 19.22 28.97
CA ASP A 289 -49.29 18.25 29.55
C ASP A 289 -50.69 18.45 28.98
N VAL A 290 -51.03 17.74 27.89
CA VAL A 290 -52.40 17.64 27.41
C VAL A 290 -53.11 16.61 28.28
N SER A 291 -53.66 17.09 29.40
CA SER A 291 -54.61 16.33 30.20
C SER A 291 -55.91 16.16 29.40
N MET A 292 -56.05 15.03 28.72
CA MET A 292 -57.34 14.66 28.14
C MET A 292 -58.33 14.34 29.26
N CYS A 293 -59.22 15.28 29.54
CA CYS A 293 -60.35 15.09 30.45
C CYS A 293 -61.27 14.00 29.85
N ARG A 294 -61.23 12.81 30.45
CA ARG A 294 -62.08 11.68 30.05
C ARG A 294 -63.52 11.97 30.51
N PRO A 295 -64.55 11.90 29.63
CA PRO A 295 -65.92 12.18 30.03
C PRO A 295 -66.39 11.19 31.10
N GLN A 296 -66.98 11.71 32.17
CA GLN A 296 -67.63 10.95 33.23
C GLN A 296 -68.83 10.19 32.65
N THR A 297 -68.74 8.86 32.62
CA THR A 297 -69.87 8.01 32.28
C THR A 297 -70.92 8.08 33.39
N SER A 298 -72.13 8.52 33.04
CA SER A 298 -73.28 8.54 33.94
C SER A 298 -73.63 7.13 34.39
N ARG A 299 -73.62 6.90 35.71
CA ARG A 299 -74.22 5.75 36.39
C ARG A 299 -75.65 5.52 35.88
N ARG A 300 -75.94 4.29 35.49
CA ARG A 300 -77.31 3.75 35.52
C ARG A 300 -77.34 2.69 36.62
N ASN A 301 -78.06 3.03 37.69
CA ASN A 301 -78.63 2.07 38.63
C ASN A 301 -79.54 1.13 37.82
N ASP A 302 -79.46 -0.16 38.14
CA ASP A 302 -80.51 -1.18 38.15
C ASP A 302 -79.74 -2.46 38.52
N GLY A 303 -80.00 -3.18 39.60
CA GLY A 303 -81.28 -3.63 40.11
C GLY A 303 -81.08 -5.11 40.39
N SER A 304 -81.16 -5.47 41.67
CA SER A 304 -81.25 -6.84 42.17
C SER A 304 -82.24 -7.71 41.38
N ILE A 305 -81.97 -9.01 41.23
CA ILE A 305 -82.89 -10.14 41.50
C ILE A 305 -82.11 -11.46 41.34
N VAL A 306 -82.09 -12.21 42.45
CA VAL A 306 -82.02 -13.67 42.69
C VAL A 306 -81.04 -14.52 41.87
#